data_AF-A0A2T7PD23-F1
#
_entry.id   AF-A0A2T7PD23-F1
#
_cell.length_a   1.000
_cell.length_b   1.000
_cell.length_c   1.000
_cell.angle_alpha   90.00
_cell.angle_beta   90.00
_cell.angle_gamma   90.00
#
_symmetry.space_group_name_H-M   'P 1'
#
loop_
_entity.id
_entity.type
_entity.pdbx_description
1 polymer ?
#
loop_
_entity_poly.entity_id
_entity_poly.type
_entity_poly.pdbx_seq_one_letter_code
_entity_poly.pdbx_strand_id
1 'polypeptide(L)'
;MRPPALPLVVERNLRSRVKRRDGSVSAARGDLVLSAAAHITQSADRGDRPWQEKMGSFWGHIDEGLFFIVIAVWWIVHACRQYITSESKGEEMKPRISYCIRCCRRDIPVESILKTLFPIIGFLGEVFDGDLRFIDEHGNFQKLVYAQHMTIYGIFILHGIIDLLTWSGLPMMPSATYMSAGLAFLWYGVAFYYHASMHGKEPLETVVHVIPIVAMFGAAAMIFLEMNWRSGHWTMLARSYFVLTLGTWFSHVAFMLYEHDKFPGGGSSGWDRSDIRNVQYARASFGLHLLLNMTFILLCYLVTYVILRLRYNMRLKVTYYHHDAEVVNPYAGKLQLASAHDDDGAEQFLLEDSP
;
A
#
# COMPACT_ATOMS: atom_id res chain seq x y z
N MET A 1 -19.28 28.90 -97.59
CA MET A 1 -19.43 30.30 -97.15
C MET A 1 -18.58 30.54 -95.90
N ARG A 2 -17.45 31.22 -96.07
CA ARG A 2 -16.75 32.10 -95.12
C ARG A 2 -16.17 33.24 -95.96
N PRO A 3 -16.31 34.50 -95.54
CA PRO A 3 -15.19 35.24 -94.90
C PRO A 3 -15.74 36.32 -93.90
N PRO A 4 -15.03 37.39 -93.45
CA PRO A 4 -13.60 37.82 -93.50
C PRO A 4 -12.98 38.15 -92.09
N ALA A 5 -11.66 38.09 -91.82
CA ALA A 5 -10.49 39.00 -92.04
C ALA A 5 -10.19 40.08 -90.95
N LEU A 6 -9.02 39.92 -90.28
CA LEU A 6 -7.99 40.79 -89.61
C LEU A 6 -8.15 42.34 -89.50
N PRO A 7 -7.45 43.09 -88.57
CA PRO A 7 -5.96 43.11 -88.44
C PRO A 7 -5.28 43.41 -87.06
N LEU A 8 -3.94 43.25 -87.11
CA LEU A 8 -2.84 43.52 -86.14
C LEU A 8 -2.71 44.97 -85.65
N VAL A 9 -2.27 45.17 -84.38
CA VAL A 9 -1.49 46.35 -83.91
C VAL A 9 -0.55 46.00 -82.72
N VAL A 10 0.77 46.05 -83.01
CA VAL A 10 1.92 46.70 -82.32
C VAL A 10 2.28 46.40 -80.83
N GLU A 11 3.55 45.99 -80.65
CA GLU A 11 4.38 45.97 -79.44
C GLU A 11 4.37 47.27 -78.59
N ARG A 12 4.45 47.14 -77.25
CA ARG A 12 5.37 47.97 -76.45
C ARG A 12 5.68 47.39 -75.07
N ASN A 13 6.98 47.26 -74.83
CA ASN A 13 7.64 47.05 -73.54
C ASN A 13 7.16 48.01 -72.45
N LEU A 14 6.92 47.49 -71.24
CA LEU A 14 7.10 48.22 -69.99
C LEU A 14 7.62 47.26 -68.90
N ARG A 15 8.94 47.26 -68.74
CA ARG A 15 9.60 46.85 -67.49
C ARG A 15 9.12 47.79 -66.38
N SER A 16 8.64 47.24 -65.25
CA SER A 16 9.25 47.51 -63.94
C SER A 16 8.42 46.96 -62.76
N ARG A 17 9.13 46.25 -61.87
CA ARG A 17 8.93 46.21 -60.40
C ARG A 17 7.56 45.77 -59.87
N VAL A 18 7.42 44.48 -59.56
CA VAL A 18 6.94 44.06 -58.23
C VAL A 18 7.82 42.94 -57.69
N LYS A 19 8.19 43.12 -56.43
CA LYS A 19 9.17 42.42 -55.62
C LYS A 19 8.42 41.39 -54.76
N ARG A 20 8.98 40.18 -54.65
CA ARG A 20 8.86 39.20 -53.54
C ARG A 20 7.48 39.05 -52.85
N ARG A 21 6.90 37.86 -52.98
CA ARG A 21 6.59 36.90 -51.89
C ARG A 21 5.82 35.75 -52.51
N ASP A 22 6.19 34.53 -52.14
CA ASP A 22 5.32 33.34 -51.99
C ASP A 22 6.15 32.06 -52.17
N GLY A 23 6.95 31.77 -51.16
CA GLY A 23 7.63 30.47 -50.98
C GLY A 23 7.37 29.84 -49.60
N SER A 24 6.60 30.48 -48.72
CA SER A 24 6.42 30.04 -47.33
C SER A 24 5.02 29.51 -46.99
N VAL A 25 4.04 29.63 -47.90
CA VAL A 25 2.66 29.20 -47.63
C VAL A 25 2.44 27.72 -48.00
N SER A 26 3.23 27.17 -48.93
CA SER A 26 3.10 25.76 -49.34
C SER A 26 3.72 24.78 -48.33
N ALA A 27 4.84 25.15 -47.69
CA ALA A 27 5.49 24.30 -46.69
C ALA A 27 4.69 24.23 -45.38
N ALA A 28 4.21 25.38 -44.89
CA ALA A 28 3.39 25.45 -43.68
C ALA A 28 2.05 24.68 -43.80
N ARG A 29 1.47 24.60 -45.00
CA ARG A 29 0.28 23.76 -45.25
C ARG A 29 0.61 22.26 -45.27
N GLY A 30 1.78 21.89 -45.79
CA GLY A 30 2.27 20.50 -45.77
C GLY A 30 2.53 20.00 -44.35
N ASP A 31 3.17 20.81 -43.52
CA ASP A 31 3.48 20.48 -42.12
C ASP A 31 2.22 20.45 -41.24
N LEU A 32 1.25 21.33 -41.50
CA LEU A 32 -0.04 21.33 -40.78
C LEU A 32 -0.88 20.10 -41.16
N VAL A 33 -0.84 19.67 -42.43
CA VAL A 33 -1.56 18.47 -42.89
C VAL A 33 -0.87 17.20 -42.41
N LEU A 34 0.47 17.17 -42.32
CA LEU A 34 1.21 16.05 -41.73
C LEU A 34 1.02 15.99 -40.21
N SER A 35 0.97 17.13 -39.51
CA SER A 35 0.68 17.19 -38.07
C SER A 35 -0.78 16.84 -37.77
N ALA A 36 -1.73 17.28 -38.59
CA ALA A 36 -3.14 16.89 -38.49
C ALA A 36 -3.33 15.41 -38.85
N ALA A 37 -2.64 14.88 -39.87
CA ALA A 37 -2.67 13.47 -40.22
C ALA A 37 -2.02 12.60 -39.13
N ALA A 38 -0.93 13.08 -38.50
CA ALA A 38 -0.32 12.44 -37.34
C ALA A 38 -1.24 12.48 -36.11
N HIS A 39 -1.93 13.60 -35.85
CA HIS A 39 -2.94 13.69 -34.79
C HIS A 39 -4.17 12.82 -35.07
N ILE A 40 -4.60 12.70 -36.34
CA ILE A 40 -5.72 11.86 -36.76
C ILE A 40 -5.35 10.38 -36.69
N THR A 41 -4.11 10.00 -37.04
CA THR A 41 -3.62 8.63 -36.82
C THR A 41 -3.43 8.31 -35.33
N GLN A 42 -2.98 9.27 -34.51
CA GLN A 42 -2.91 9.09 -33.05
C GLN A 42 -4.28 9.09 -32.36
N SER A 43 -5.30 9.70 -32.96
CA SER A 43 -6.68 9.65 -32.48
C SER A 43 -7.44 8.42 -32.98
N ALA A 44 -7.12 7.93 -34.18
CA ALA A 44 -7.67 6.69 -34.74
C ALA A 44 -7.11 5.46 -34.02
N ASP A 45 -5.85 5.49 -33.59
CA ASP A 45 -5.23 4.41 -32.78
C ASP A 45 -5.67 4.43 -31.30
N ARG A 46 -6.41 5.46 -30.89
CA ARG A 46 -7.13 5.49 -29.60
C ARG A 46 -8.57 4.95 -29.69
N GLY A 47 -9.03 4.62 -30.90
CA GLY A 47 -10.43 4.24 -31.18
C GLY A 47 -10.78 2.78 -30.97
N ASP A 48 -9.81 1.84 -31.00
CA ASP A 48 -10.09 0.39 -31.03
C ASP A 48 -9.26 -0.40 -30.01
N ARG A 49 -9.37 -0.05 -28.72
CA ARG A 49 -9.01 -0.97 -27.63
C ARG A 49 -10.21 -1.21 -26.73
N PRO A 50 -11.13 -2.14 -27.11
CA PRO A 50 -12.30 -2.48 -26.29
C PRO A 50 -11.96 -3.08 -24.92
N TRP A 51 -10.67 -3.33 -24.64
CA TRP A 51 -10.15 -3.89 -23.40
C TRP A 51 -9.35 -2.89 -22.55
N GLN A 52 -9.42 -1.58 -22.81
CA GLN A 52 -8.95 -0.62 -21.80
C GLN A 52 -9.91 -0.66 -20.62
N GLU A 53 -9.69 -1.63 -19.73
CA GLU A 53 -10.32 -1.71 -18.43
C GLU A 53 -10.10 -0.36 -17.74
N LYS A 54 -11.19 0.37 -17.50
CA LYS A 54 -11.14 1.60 -16.70
C LYS A 54 -10.48 1.26 -15.37
N MET A 55 -9.25 1.73 -15.21
CA MET A 55 -8.48 1.57 -13.97
C MET A 55 -9.19 2.29 -12.82
N GLY A 56 -8.89 1.87 -11.59
CA GLY A 56 -9.54 2.36 -10.38
C GLY A 56 -9.53 3.89 -10.31
N SER A 57 -10.64 4.51 -9.90
CA SER A 57 -10.80 5.95 -9.97
C SER A 57 -9.88 6.72 -9.00
N PHE A 58 -9.71 8.04 -9.23
CA PHE A 58 -9.10 8.95 -8.26
C PHE A 58 -9.71 8.78 -6.86
N TRP A 59 -11.05 8.74 -6.82
CA TRP A 59 -11.80 8.56 -5.59
C TRP A 59 -11.55 7.20 -4.95
N GLY A 60 -11.48 6.12 -5.74
CA GLY A 60 -11.11 4.80 -5.22
C GLY A 60 -9.77 4.80 -4.47
N HIS A 61 -8.73 5.41 -5.05
CA HIS A 61 -7.41 5.49 -4.42
C HIS A 61 -7.38 6.41 -3.18
N ILE A 62 -8.07 7.56 -3.23
CA ILE A 62 -8.17 8.47 -2.09
C ILE A 62 -8.95 7.82 -0.94
N ASP A 63 -10.10 7.21 -1.23
CA ASP A 63 -11.01 6.67 -0.23
C ASP A 63 -10.34 5.51 0.51
N GLU A 64 -9.70 4.59 -0.21
CA GLU A 64 -8.92 3.50 0.36
C GLU A 64 -7.72 4.02 1.18
N GLY A 65 -7.00 5.02 0.64
CA GLY A 65 -5.87 5.65 1.31
C GLY A 65 -6.26 6.28 2.66
N LEU A 66 -7.34 7.06 2.68
CA LEU A 66 -7.84 7.71 3.89
C LEU A 66 -8.34 6.69 4.91
N PHE A 67 -9.04 5.64 4.49
CA PHE A 67 -9.49 4.58 5.38
C PHE A 67 -8.32 3.91 6.10
N PHE A 68 -7.27 3.53 5.36
CA PHE A 68 -6.07 2.94 5.95
C PHE A 68 -5.31 3.90 6.86
N ILE A 69 -5.26 5.21 6.55
CA ILE A 69 -4.68 6.21 7.45
C ILE A 69 -5.47 6.25 8.78
N VAL A 70 -6.80 6.37 8.71
CA VAL A 70 -7.65 6.46 9.89
C VAL A 70 -7.50 5.22 10.78
N ILE A 71 -7.56 4.02 10.21
CA ILE A 71 -7.45 2.77 10.96
C ILE A 71 -6.04 2.59 11.55
N ALA A 72 -5.00 2.99 10.83
CA ALA A 72 -3.63 2.88 11.31
C ALA A 72 -3.35 3.86 12.45
N VAL A 73 -3.77 5.12 12.34
CA VAL A 73 -3.65 6.12 13.42
C VAL A 73 -4.39 5.64 14.67
N TRP A 74 -5.59 5.09 14.48
CA TRP A 74 -6.38 4.48 15.55
C TRP A 74 -5.58 3.37 16.27
N TRP A 75 -5.00 2.43 15.52
CA TRP A 75 -4.17 1.37 16.11
C TRP A 75 -2.89 1.87 16.75
N ILE A 76 -2.19 2.85 16.17
CA ILE A 76 -0.97 3.43 16.73
C ILE A 76 -1.25 4.01 18.11
N VAL A 77 -2.29 4.84 18.23
CA VAL A 77 -2.66 5.45 19.52
C VAL A 77 -3.00 4.39 20.55
N HIS A 78 -3.78 3.36 20.17
CA HIS A 78 -4.14 2.28 21.07
C HIS A 78 -2.93 1.42 21.50
N ALA A 79 -2.04 1.07 20.56
CA ALA A 79 -0.82 0.33 20.83
C ALA A 79 0.12 1.12 21.76
N CYS A 80 0.36 2.40 21.49
CA CYS A 80 1.18 3.26 22.36
C CYS A 80 0.59 3.37 23.77
N ARG A 81 -0.72 3.61 23.90
CA ARG A 81 -1.39 3.69 25.21
C ARG A 81 -1.27 2.39 25.98
N GLN A 82 -1.47 1.27 25.29
CA GLN A 82 -1.40 -0.05 25.90
C GLN A 82 0.01 -0.34 26.39
N TYR A 83 1.03 -0.12 25.55
CA TYR A 83 2.43 -0.29 25.91
C TYR A 83 2.81 0.55 27.14
N ILE A 84 2.54 1.86 27.12
CA ILE A 84 2.91 2.77 28.23
C ILE A 84 2.20 2.36 29.53
N THR A 85 0.93 1.96 29.45
CA THR A 85 0.16 1.55 30.63
C THR A 85 0.68 0.23 31.20
N SER A 86 0.93 -0.76 30.35
CA SER A 86 1.50 -2.06 30.72
C SER A 86 2.86 -1.90 31.39
N GLU A 87 3.77 -1.15 30.77
CA GLU A 87 5.12 -0.88 31.32
C GLU A 87 5.06 -0.11 32.65
N SER A 88 4.19 0.91 32.76
CA SER A 88 4.04 1.68 34.00
C SER A 88 3.52 0.82 35.16
N LYS A 89 2.72 -0.21 34.87
CA LYS A 89 2.14 -1.12 35.88
C LYS A 89 2.96 -2.39 36.10
N GLY A 90 3.87 -2.73 35.19
CA GLY A 90 4.56 -4.03 35.17
C GLY A 90 3.61 -5.18 34.79
N GLU A 91 2.61 -4.91 33.96
CA GLU A 91 1.65 -5.91 33.48
C GLU A 91 2.05 -6.41 32.09
N GLU A 92 1.87 -7.71 31.84
CA GLU A 92 2.05 -8.26 30.49
C GLU A 92 1.05 -7.63 29.51
N MET A 93 1.56 -7.14 28.39
CA MET A 93 0.73 -6.65 27.31
C MET A 93 0.12 -7.82 26.52
N LYS A 94 -1.11 -7.64 26.03
CA LYS A 94 -1.80 -8.62 25.18
C LYS A 94 -2.21 -7.96 23.86
N PRO A 95 -1.63 -8.34 22.71
CA PRO A 95 -2.02 -7.83 21.41
C PRO A 95 -3.52 -7.95 21.18
N ARG A 96 -4.06 -6.95 20.47
CA ARG A 96 -5.46 -6.91 20.07
C ARG A 96 -5.55 -6.46 18.62
N ILE A 97 -6.31 -7.24 17.85
CA ILE A 97 -6.59 -6.93 16.44
C ILE A 97 -7.62 -5.81 16.28
N SER A 98 -8.51 -5.65 17.28
CA SER A 98 -9.59 -4.67 17.29
C SER A 98 -9.80 -4.05 18.67
N TYR A 99 -10.11 -2.75 18.68
CA TYR A 99 -10.34 -1.92 19.85
C TYR A 99 -11.75 -1.33 19.84
N CYS A 100 -12.31 -1.17 21.04
CA CYS A 100 -13.63 -0.56 21.23
C CYS A 100 -13.49 0.85 21.79
N ILE A 101 -14.46 1.71 21.50
CA ILE A 101 -14.64 2.99 22.18
C ILE A 101 -15.57 2.77 23.36
N ARG A 102 -15.14 3.20 24.54
CA ARG A 102 -16.04 3.27 25.70
C ARG A 102 -16.85 4.55 25.64
N CYS A 103 -18.14 4.44 25.39
CA CYS A 103 -19.09 5.56 25.40
C CYS A 103 -20.29 5.21 26.28
N CYS A 104 -20.73 6.15 27.14
CA CYS A 104 -21.91 5.95 28.00
C CYS A 104 -21.91 4.63 28.81
N ARG A 105 -20.74 4.23 29.34
CA ARG A 105 -20.50 2.95 30.06
C ARG A 105 -20.72 1.66 29.25
N ARG A 106 -20.84 1.75 27.93
CA ARG A 106 -20.85 0.60 27.02
C ARG A 106 -19.64 0.64 26.09
N ASP A 107 -19.13 -0.53 25.77
CA ASP A 107 -18.04 -0.66 24.79
C ASP A 107 -18.68 -0.81 23.41
N ILE A 108 -18.41 0.14 22.51
CA ILE A 108 -18.94 0.18 21.15
C ILE A 108 -17.83 -0.25 20.16
N PRO A 109 -18.09 -1.22 19.27
CA PRO A 109 -17.09 -1.77 18.34
C PRO A 109 -16.98 -0.90 17.09
N VAL A 110 -16.73 0.41 17.25
CA VAL A 110 -16.70 1.38 16.14
C VAL A 110 -15.69 0.94 15.06
N GLU A 111 -14.55 0.42 15.47
CA GLU A 111 -13.55 -0.14 14.56
C GLU A 111 -14.11 -1.28 13.70
N SER A 112 -14.71 -2.29 14.32
CA SER A 112 -15.27 -3.45 13.60
C SER A 112 -16.43 -3.04 12.70
N ILE A 113 -17.24 -2.07 13.11
CA ILE A 113 -18.30 -1.49 12.27
C ILE A 113 -17.68 -0.83 11.03
N LEU A 114 -16.65 0.00 11.21
CA LEU A 114 -15.96 0.67 10.09
C LEU A 114 -15.28 -0.34 9.15
N LYS A 115 -14.58 -1.34 9.69
CA LYS A 115 -13.97 -2.44 8.93
C LYS A 115 -14.99 -3.28 8.15
N THR A 116 -16.26 -3.27 8.55
CA THR A 116 -17.34 -3.98 7.85
C THR A 116 -18.01 -3.09 6.82
N LEU A 117 -18.41 -1.88 7.20
CA LEU A 117 -19.17 -0.99 6.32
C LEU A 117 -18.35 -0.45 5.16
N PHE A 118 -17.08 -0.10 5.40
CA PHE A 118 -16.21 0.45 4.35
C PHE A 118 -16.05 -0.50 3.15
N PRO A 119 -15.63 -1.77 3.33
CA PRO A 119 -15.53 -2.69 2.20
C PRO A 119 -16.91 -3.10 1.64
N ILE A 120 -18.02 -3.03 2.39
CA ILE A 120 -19.37 -3.16 1.79
C ILE A 120 -19.60 -2.04 0.77
N ILE A 121 -19.32 -0.78 1.13
CA ILE A 121 -19.47 0.35 0.21
C ILE A 121 -18.59 0.17 -1.02
N GLY A 122 -17.33 -0.22 -0.83
CA GLY A 122 -16.40 -0.53 -1.93
C GLY A 122 -16.92 -1.66 -2.83
N PHE A 123 -17.38 -2.77 -2.25
CA PHE A 123 -17.96 -3.90 -2.99
C PHE A 123 -19.18 -3.48 -3.82
N LEU A 124 -20.10 -2.72 -3.23
CA LEU A 124 -21.27 -2.21 -3.95
C LEU A 124 -20.87 -1.22 -5.04
N GLY A 125 -19.83 -0.40 -4.81
CA GLY A 125 -19.24 0.47 -5.83
C GLY A 125 -18.79 -0.32 -7.05
N GLU A 126 -18.02 -1.40 -6.86
CA GLU A 126 -17.54 -2.25 -7.95
C GLU A 126 -18.66 -3.00 -8.67
N VAL A 127 -19.68 -3.46 -7.93
CA VAL A 127 -20.83 -4.18 -8.51
C VAL A 127 -21.69 -3.26 -9.37
N PHE A 128 -21.94 -2.03 -8.91
CA PHE A 128 -22.84 -1.10 -9.59
C PHE A 128 -22.14 -0.13 -10.55
N ASP A 129 -20.81 -0.18 -10.66
CA ASP A 129 -20.07 0.62 -11.64
C ASP A 129 -20.16 -0.03 -13.04
N GLY A 130 -21.12 0.46 -13.83
CA GLY A 130 -21.40 0.02 -15.19
C GLY A 130 -22.35 -1.18 -15.29
N ASP A 131 -22.21 -1.98 -16.35
CA ASP A 131 -23.11 -3.12 -16.61
C ASP A 131 -22.78 -4.34 -15.72
N LEU A 132 -23.79 -5.08 -15.25
CA LEU A 132 -23.62 -6.26 -14.39
C LEU A 132 -23.09 -7.50 -15.11
N ARG A 133 -22.84 -7.40 -16.42
CA ARG A 133 -22.30 -8.50 -17.24
C ARG A 133 -20.79 -8.63 -17.02
N PHE A 134 -20.36 -9.80 -16.55
CA PHE A 134 -18.94 -10.18 -16.46
C PHE A 134 -18.45 -11.01 -17.65
N ILE A 135 -19.36 -11.36 -18.56
CA ILE A 135 -19.08 -12.13 -19.76
C ILE A 135 -19.64 -11.34 -20.93
N ASP A 136 -18.83 -11.16 -21.97
CA ASP A 136 -19.24 -10.51 -23.21
C ASP A 136 -20.13 -11.43 -24.08
N GLU A 137 -20.62 -10.92 -25.20
CA GLU A 137 -21.46 -11.68 -26.13
C GLU A 137 -20.71 -12.85 -26.80
N HIS A 138 -19.38 -12.87 -26.71
CA HIS A 138 -18.49 -13.88 -27.27
C HIS A 138 -18.02 -14.92 -26.24
N GLY A 139 -18.46 -14.81 -24.98
CA GLY A 139 -18.07 -15.72 -23.90
C GLY A 139 -16.74 -15.37 -23.21
N ASN A 140 -16.12 -14.23 -23.51
CA ASN A 140 -14.91 -13.78 -22.85
C ASN A 140 -15.22 -13.09 -21.52
N PHE A 141 -14.35 -13.28 -20.54
CA PHE A 141 -14.42 -12.55 -19.29
C PHE A 141 -14.04 -11.08 -19.50
N GLN A 142 -14.87 -10.18 -18.97
CA GLN A 142 -14.63 -8.75 -18.91
C GLN A 142 -14.63 -8.27 -17.46
N LYS A 143 -14.16 -7.04 -17.22
CA LYS A 143 -14.10 -6.42 -15.89
C LYS A 143 -13.26 -7.22 -14.88
N LEU A 144 -12.09 -7.71 -15.30
CA LEU A 144 -11.24 -8.54 -14.45
C LEU A 144 -10.73 -7.77 -13.23
N VAL A 145 -10.43 -6.48 -13.38
CA VAL A 145 -10.07 -5.59 -12.26
C VAL A 145 -11.19 -5.49 -11.22
N TYR A 146 -12.44 -5.29 -11.66
CA TYR A 146 -13.61 -5.20 -10.76
C TYR A 146 -13.81 -6.53 -10.02
N ALA A 147 -13.66 -7.66 -10.72
CA ALA A 147 -13.74 -8.99 -10.10
C ALA A 147 -12.65 -9.18 -9.02
N GLN A 148 -11.43 -8.71 -9.27
CA GLN A 148 -10.36 -8.73 -8.26
C GLN A 148 -10.71 -7.86 -7.05
N HIS A 149 -11.15 -6.61 -7.25
CA HIS A 149 -11.56 -5.72 -6.17
C HIS A 149 -12.72 -6.30 -5.34
N MET A 150 -13.72 -6.89 -6.01
CA MET A 150 -14.83 -7.57 -5.33
C MET A 150 -14.34 -8.70 -4.40
N THR A 151 -13.32 -9.47 -4.79
CA THR A 151 -12.76 -10.51 -3.90
C THR A 151 -11.99 -9.93 -2.72
N ILE A 152 -11.25 -8.82 -2.94
CA ILE A 152 -10.56 -8.10 -1.86
C ILE A 152 -11.59 -7.60 -0.85
N TYR A 153 -12.57 -6.81 -1.29
CA TYR A 153 -13.63 -6.31 -0.43
C TYR A 153 -14.39 -7.44 0.24
N GLY A 154 -14.76 -8.49 -0.50
CA GLY A 154 -15.46 -9.66 0.04
C GLY A 154 -14.76 -10.30 1.22
N ILE A 155 -13.44 -10.50 1.15
CA ILE A 155 -12.67 -11.07 2.26
C ILE A 155 -12.57 -10.11 3.45
N PHE A 156 -12.41 -8.80 3.20
CA PHE A 156 -12.46 -7.79 4.28
C PHE A 156 -13.84 -7.69 4.95
N ILE A 157 -14.94 -7.83 4.19
CA ILE A 157 -16.30 -7.93 4.73
C ILE A 157 -16.42 -9.14 5.65
N LEU A 158 -15.96 -10.31 5.21
CA LEU A 158 -15.96 -11.52 6.03
C LEU A 158 -15.15 -11.34 7.31
N HIS A 159 -13.97 -10.71 7.24
CA HIS A 159 -13.20 -10.35 8.43
C HIS A 159 -13.98 -9.43 9.37
N GLY A 160 -14.60 -8.37 8.85
CA GLY A 160 -15.42 -7.45 9.64
C GLY A 160 -16.60 -8.13 10.35
N ILE A 161 -17.27 -9.07 9.66
CA ILE A 161 -18.32 -9.90 10.25
C ILE A 161 -17.76 -10.78 11.37
N ILE A 162 -16.64 -11.46 11.16
CA ILE A 162 -16.00 -12.30 12.20
C ILE A 162 -15.63 -11.46 13.43
N ASP A 163 -15.14 -10.24 13.23
CA ASP A 163 -14.85 -9.27 14.29
C ASP A 163 -16.11 -8.89 15.08
N LEU A 164 -17.21 -8.56 14.39
CA LEU A 164 -18.49 -8.20 15.02
C LEU A 164 -19.13 -9.39 15.77
N LEU A 165 -19.07 -10.59 15.20
CA LEU A 165 -19.56 -11.81 15.84
C LEU A 165 -18.75 -12.12 17.10
N THR A 166 -17.42 -12.00 17.03
CA THR A 166 -16.54 -12.17 18.20
C THR A 166 -16.85 -11.14 19.27
N TRP A 167 -17.09 -9.87 18.89
CA TRP A 167 -17.48 -8.82 19.84
C TRP A 167 -18.85 -9.08 20.48
N SER A 168 -19.81 -9.62 19.73
CA SER A 168 -21.15 -9.95 20.24
C SER A 168 -21.19 -11.11 21.23
N GLY A 169 -20.05 -11.77 21.47
CA GLY A 169 -19.93 -12.89 22.40
C GLY A 169 -20.24 -14.26 21.79
N LEU A 170 -20.36 -14.35 20.46
CA LEU A 170 -20.51 -15.64 19.77
C LEU A 170 -19.22 -16.47 19.96
N PRO A 171 -19.30 -17.75 20.33
CA PRO A 171 -18.12 -18.58 20.57
C PRO A 171 -17.41 -18.89 19.24
N MET A 172 -16.48 -18.02 18.86
CA MET A 172 -15.60 -18.19 17.70
C MET A 172 -14.37 -19.04 18.06
N MET A 173 -13.76 -19.65 17.04
CA MET A 173 -12.47 -20.34 17.21
C MET A 173 -11.41 -19.36 17.77
N PRO A 174 -10.53 -19.80 18.68
CA PRO A 174 -9.44 -18.97 19.17
C PRO A 174 -8.66 -18.38 18.00
N SER A 175 -8.42 -17.07 18.03
CA SER A 175 -7.69 -16.33 17.01
C SER A 175 -8.36 -16.24 15.62
N ALA A 176 -9.65 -16.57 15.47
CA ALA A 176 -10.37 -16.41 14.20
C ALA A 176 -10.27 -14.98 13.60
N THR A 177 -10.26 -13.97 14.45
CA THR A 177 -10.10 -12.56 14.05
C THR A 177 -8.71 -12.25 13.49
N TYR A 178 -7.65 -12.84 14.07
CA TYR A 178 -6.29 -12.73 13.53
C TYR A 178 -6.14 -13.51 12.22
N MET A 179 -6.67 -14.73 12.15
CA MET A 179 -6.62 -15.56 10.94
C MET A 179 -7.31 -14.87 9.76
N SER A 180 -8.53 -14.39 9.96
CA SER A 180 -9.28 -13.68 8.92
C SER A 180 -8.61 -12.38 8.50
N ALA A 181 -8.09 -11.58 9.42
CA ALA A 181 -7.36 -10.36 9.10
C ALA A 181 -6.07 -10.64 8.31
N GLY A 182 -5.28 -11.63 8.74
CA GLY A 182 -4.04 -12.02 8.09
C GLY A 182 -4.27 -12.53 6.68
N LEU A 183 -5.30 -13.35 6.49
CA LEU A 183 -5.73 -13.83 5.17
C LEU A 183 -6.25 -12.70 4.28
N ALA A 184 -6.94 -11.70 4.83
CA ALA A 184 -7.39 -10.54 4.08
C ALA A 184 -6.21 -9.75 3.50
N PHE A 185 -5.21 -9.40 4.32
CA PHE A 185 -4.00 -8.71 3.84
C PHE A 185 -3.13 -9.58 2.93
N LEU A 186 -3.09 -10.90 3.16
CA LEU A 186 -2.37 -11.83 2.29
C LEU A 186 -3.01 -11.88 0.89
N TRP A 187 -4.32 -12.08 0.82
CA TRP A 187 -5.04 -12.05 -0.46
C TRP A 187 -4.92 -10.69 -1.13
N TYR A 188 -5.00 -9.61 -0.36
CA TYR A 188 -4.86 -8.27 -0.87
C TYR A 188 -3.53 -8.06 -1.61
N GLY A 189 -2.41 -8.52 -1.03
CA GLY A 189 -1.10 -8.52 -1.69
C GLY A 189 -1.06 -9.36 -2.97
N VAL A 190 -1.64 -10.55 -2.94
CA VAL A 190 -1.69 -11.46 -4.10
C VAL A 190 -2.55 -10.88 -5.24
N ALA A 191 -3.72 -10.32 -4.90
CA ALA A 191 -4.61 -9.68 -5.86
C ALA A 191 -3.95 -8.46 -6.51
N PHE A 192 -3.24 -7.62 -5.73
CA PHE A 192 -2.48 -6.50 -6.26
C PHE A 192 -1.31 -6.92 -7.16
N TYR A 193 -0.64 -8.03 -6.86
CA TYR A 193 0.38 -8.60 -7.74
C TYR A 193 -0.20 -8.97 -9.11
N TYR A 194 -1.33 -9.67 -9.13
CA TYR A 194 -2.00 -10.03 -10.39
C TYR A 194 -2.53 -8.80 -11.12
N HIS A 195 -3.08 -7.84 -10.39
CA HIS A 195 -3.51 -6.56 -10.94
C HIS A 195 -2.37 -5.82 -11.63
N ALA A 196 -1.20 -5.72 -10.98
CA ALA A 196 -0.03 -5.08 -11.56
C ALA A 196 0.57 -5.83 -12.76
N SER A 197 0.32 -7.14 -12.86
CA SER A 197 0.82 -8.02 -13.92
C SER A 197 -0.10 -8.09 -15.15
N MET A 198 -1.23 -7.38 -15.14
CA MET A 198 -2.12 -7.30 -16.30
C MET A 198 -1.42 -6.63 -17.49
N HIS A 199 -1.59 -7.20 -18.68
CA HIS A 199 -0.94 -6.70 -19.90
C HIS A 199 -1.43 -5.29 -20.28
N GLY A 200 -0.51 -4.46 -20.79
CA GLY A 200 -0.83 -3.15 -21.35
C GLY A 200 -0.71 -1.97 -20.39
N LYS A 201 -0.21 -2.18 -19.16
CA LYS A 201 0.03 -1.12 -18.20
C LYS A 201 1.29 -0.30 -18.50
N GLU A 202 1.19 1.00 -18.27
CA GLU A 202 2.34 1.91 -18.39
C GLU A 202 3.32 1.70 -17.23
N PRO A 203 4.63 1.96 -17.42
CA PRO A 203 5.66 1.73 -16.42
C PRO A 203 5.37 2.35 -15.04
N LEU A 204 4.84 3.58 -15.01
CA LEU A 204 4.50 4.25 -13.76
C LEU A 204 3.34 3.54 -13.06
N GLU A 205 2.30 3.19 -13.80
CA GLU A 205 1.13 2.49 -13.27
C GLU A 205 1.51 1.13 -12.68
N THR A 206 2.37 0.37 -13.35
CA THR A 206 2.87 -0.90 -12.82
C THR A 206 3.61 -0.69 -11.50
N VAL A 207 4.53 0.27 -11.45
CA VAL A 207 5.37 0.49 -10.26
C VAL A 207 4.55 0.93 -9.05
N VAL A 208 3.54 1.78 -9.23
CA VAL A 208 2.72 2.24 -8.11
C VAL A 208 1.85 1.15 -7.50
N HIS A 209 1.52 0.10 -8.25
CA HIS A 209 0.79 -1.06 -7.75
C HIS A 209 1.71 -2.18 -7.24
N VAL A 210 2.94 -2.32 -7.75
CA VAL A 210 3.89 -3.36 -7.28
C VAL A 210 4.49 -3.01 -5.92
N ILE A 211 4.97 -1.78 -5.73
CA ILE A 211 5.68 -1.39 -4.51
C ILE A 211 4.87 -1.61 -3.21
N PRO A 212 3.57 -1.26 -3.10
CA PRO A 212 2.83 -1.41 -1.84
C PRO A 212 2.58 -2.87 -1.44
N ILE A 213 2.79 -3.85 -2.33
CA ILE A 213 2.62 -5.29 -2.03
C ILE A 213 3.47 -5.71 -0.83
N VAL A 214 4.68 -5.17 -0.68
CA VAL A 214 5.55 -5.47 0.47
C VAL A 214 4.90 -5.06 1.80
N ALA A 215 4.17 -3.94 1.82
CA ALA A 215 3.47 -3.49 3.02
C ALA A 215 2.23 -4.35 3.31
N MET A 216 1.52 -4.85 2.29
CA MET A 216 0.39 -5.78 2.47
C MET A 216 0.88 -7.09 3.09
N PHE A 217 1.95 -7.68 2.55
CA PHE A 217 2.54 -8.89 3.13
C PHE A 217 3.18 -8.64 4.49
N GLY A 218 3.80 -7.48 4.70
CA GLY A 218 4.30 -7.07 6.01
C GLY A 218 3.19 -7.00 7.07
N ALA A 219 2.05 -6.40 6.74
CA ALA A 219 0.87 -6.35 7.60
C ALA A 219 0.35 -7.76 7.92
N ALA A 220 0.18 -8.62 6.89
CA ALA A 220 -0.24 -10.01 7.07
C ALA A 220 0.72 -10.79 7.99
N ALA A 221 2.03 -10.65 7.76
CA ALA A 221 3.06 -11.30 8.56
C ALA A 221 3.01 -10.85 10.03
N MET A 222 2.85 -9.56 10.29
CA MET A 222 2.70 -9.06 11.66
C MET A 222 1.42 -9.55 12.34
N ILE A 223 0.30 -9.66 11.62
CA ILE A 223 -0.95 -10.22 12.15
C ILE A 223 -0.78 -11.70 12.52
N PHE A 224 -0.17 -12.50 11.66
CA PHE A 224 0.12 -13.91 11.98
C PHE A 224 1.14 -14.05 13.12
N LEU A 225 2.08 -13.11 13.22
CA LEU A 225 3.02 -13.07 14.33
C LEU A 225 2.30 -12.70 15.64
N GLU A 226 1.39 -11.72 15.65
CA GLU A 226 0.54 -11.38 16.81
C GLU A 226 -0.30 -12.56 17.28
N MET A 227 -0.78 -13.39 16.35
CA MET A 227 -1.56 -14.57 16.65
C MET A 227 -0.77 -15.57 17.51
N ASN A 228 0.50 -15.80 17.17
CA ASN A 228 1.37 -16.82 17.79
C ASN A 228 2.25 -16.25 18.90
N TRP A 229 2.62 -14.97 18.84
CA TRP A 229 3.53 -14.30 19.76
C TRP A 229 2.84 -13.14 20.48
N ARG A 230 2.11 -13.47 21.54
CA ARG A 230 1.30 -12.52 22.30
C ARG A 230 2.07 -11.61 23.26
N SER A 231 3.39 -11.74 23.37
CA SER A 231 4.24 -10.82 24.15
C SER A 231 5.01 -9.82 23.29
N GLY A 232 4.88 -9.90 21.95
CA GLY A 232 5.55 -9.00 21.03
C GLY A 232 4.91 -7.61 21.05
N HIS A 233 5.53 -6.64 21.72
CA HIS A 233 4.98 -5.27 21.79
C HIS A 233 5.06 -4.52 20.45
N TRP A 234 6.08 -4.83 19.66
CA TRP A 234 6.38 -4.18 18.40
C TRP A 234 5.49 -4.63 17.25
N THR A 235 4.85 -5.79 17.35
CA THR A 235 4.08 -6.36 16.23
C THR A 235 2.86 -5.51 15.89
N MET A 236 2.14 -5.00 16.89
CA MET A 236 1.01 -4.08 16.68
C MET A 236 1.45 -2.76 16.05
N LEU A 237 2.60 -2.22 16.47
CA LEU A 237 3.15 -0.99 15.89
C LEU A 237 3.64 -1.23 14.45
N ALA A 238 4.29 -2.36 14.19
CA ALA A 238 4.76 -2.75 12.87
C ALA A 238 3.58 -3.00 11.91
N ARG A 239 2.55 -3.72 12.34
CA ARG A 239 1.29 -3.88 11.59
C ARG A 239 0.69 -2.52 11.23
N SER A 240 0.58 -1.63 12.22
CA SER A 240 0.03 -0.29 12.01
C SER A 240 0.89 0.56 11.09
N TYR A 241 2.23 0.43 11.15
CA TYR A 241 3.17 1.09 10.25
C TYR A 241 2.97 0.65 8.79
N PHE A 242 2.83 -0.65 8.55
CA PHE A 242 2.56 -1.16 7.21
C PHE A 242 1.23 -0.64 6.66
N VAL A 243 0.17 -0.65 7.48
CA VAL A 243 -1.14 -0.14 7.06
C VAL A 243 -1.15 1.38 6.88
N LEU A 244 -0.43 2.14 7.70
CA LEU A 244 -0.23 3.58 7.49
C LEU A 244 0.51 3.85 6.17
N THR A 245 1.49 3.01 5.85
CA THR A 245 2.25 3.09 4.60
C THR A 245 1.35 2.83 3.40
N LEU A 246 0.46 1.83 3.46
CA LEU A 246 -0.57 1.63 2.43
C LEU A 246 -1.45 2.87 2.27
N GLY A 247 -1.97 3.40 3.38
CA GLY A 247 -2.88 4.53 3.35
C GLY A 247 -2.26 5.79 2.74
N THR A 248 -1.09 6.19 3.24
CA THR A 248 -0.38 7.36 2.72
C THR A 248 0.08 7.16 1.28
N TRP A 249 0.47 5.95 0.88
CA TRP A 249 0.85 5.64 -0.48
C TRP A 249 -0.34 5.75 -1.44
N PHE A 250 -1.47 5.12 -1.16
CA PHE A 250 -2.64 5.19 -2.05
C PHE A 250 -3.18 6.60 -2.20
N SER A 251 -3.18 7.40 -1.13
CA SER A 251 -3.51 8.81 -1.23
C SER A 251 -2.59 9.54 -2.20
N HIS A 252 -1.28 9.27 -2.18
CA HIS A 252 -0.31 9.87 -3.10
C HIS A 252 -0.47 9.35 -4.54
N VAL A 253 -0.73 8.05 -4.72
CA VAL A 253 -0.99 7.43 -6.05
C VAL A 253 -2.17 8.07 -6.74
N ALA A 254 -3.24 8.40 -6.00
CA ALA A 254 -4.39 9.11 -6.56
C ALA A 254 -3.96 10.41 -7.29
N PHE A 255 -3.07 11.18 -6.65
CA PHE A 255 -2.55 12.42 -7.23
C PHE A 255 -1.56 12.17 -8.37
N MET A 256 -0.69 11.14 -8.26
CA MET A 256 0.23 10.79 -9.35
C MET A 256 -0.48 10.36 -10.63
N LEU A 257 -1.62 9.66 -10.52
CA LEU A 257 -2.31 9.08 -11.68
C LEU A 257 -3.45 9.94 -12.24
N TYR A 258 -4.11 10.80 -11.43
CA TYR A 258 -5.38 11.43 -11.84
C TYR A 258 -5.46 12.94 -11.69
N GLU A 259 -4.62 13.60 -10.90
CA GLU A 259 -4.67 15.06 -10.76
C GLU A 259 -3.52 15.71 -11.53
N HIS A 260 -3.84 16.18 -12.74
CA HIS A 260 -2.89 16.86 -13.61
C HIS A 260 -2.83 18.40 -13.41
N ASP A 261 -3.88 19.05 -12.89
CA ASP A 261 -4.02 20.52 -12.96
C ASP A 261 -4.67 21.22 -11.73
N LYS A 262 -4.85 20.55 -10.58
CA LYS A 262 -5.74 21.04 -9.51
C LYS A 262 -5.08 21.54 -8.22
N PHE A 263 -3.76 21.45 -8.08
CA PHE A 263 -3.05 22.04 -6.94
C PHE A 263 -2.53 23.46 -7.25
N PRO A 264 -2.67 24.44 -6.32
CA PRO A 264 -2.10 25.77 -6.49
C PRO A 264 -0.57 25.68 -6.67
N GLY A 265 -0.07 26.03 -7.86
CA GLY A 265 1.34 25.87 -8.27
C GLY A 265 1.60 24.71 -9.24
N GLY A 266 0.60 23.89 -9.54
CA GLY A 266 0.67 22.83 -10.55
C GLY A 266 0.41 23.38 -11.95
N GLY A 267 1.47 23.69 -12.69
CA GLY A 267 1.40 23.59 -14.15
C GLY A 267 1.17 22.13 -14.58
N SER A 268 0.87 21.91 -15.86
CA SER A 268 0.62 20.57 -16.47
C SER A 268 1.46 19.50 -15.76
N SER A 269 0.83 18.61 -14.99
CA SER A 269 1.61 17.77 -14.09
C SER A 269 2.68 17.01 -14.88
N GLY A 270 3.91 17.09 -14.41
CA GLY A 270 5.06 16.48 -15.09
C GLY A 270 5.04 14.95 -15.12
N TRP A 271 3.96 14.32 -14.64
CA TRP A 271 3.77 12.88 -14.53
C TRP A 271 3.38 12.24 -15.87
N ASP A 272 4.34 12.21 -16.80
CA ASP A 272 4.35 11.27 -17.91
C ASP A 272 4.53 9.84 -17.35
N ARG A 273 3.54 8.99 -17.60
CA ARG A 273 3.48 7.59 -17.11
C ARG A 273 4.48 6.67 -17.81
N SER A 274 4.98 7.08 -18.98
CA SER A 274 6.00 6.38 -19.75
C SER A 274 7.43 6.86 -19.44
N ASP A 275 7.58 8.04 -18.83
CA ASP A 275 8.89 8.60 -18.49
C ASP A 275 9.53 7.83 -17.34
N ILE A 276 10.67 7.20 -17.61
CA ILE A 276 11.46 6.47 -16.64
C ILE A 276 11.85 7.32 -15.42
N ARG A 277 12.06 8.64 -15.59
CA ARG A 277 12.41 9.54 -14.48
C ARG A 277 11.28 9.64 -13.46
N ASN A 278 10.04 9.72 -13.94
CA ASN A 278 8.85 9.72 -13.09
C ASN A 278 8.68 8.40 -12.37
N VAL A 279 8.94 7.29 -13.07
CA VAL A 279 8.96 5.96 -12.46
C VAL A 279 9.99 5.90 -11.33
N GLN A 280 11.22 6.35 -11.55
CA GLN A 280 12.26 6.33 -10.52
C GLN A 280 11.92 7.26 -9.34
N TYR A 281 11.36 8.43 -9.62
CA TYR A 281 10.92 9.35 -8.59
C TYR A 281 9.78 8.75 -7.75
N ALA A 282 8.82 8.04 -8.36
CA ALA A 282 7.79 7.31 -7.63
C ALA A 282 8.40 6.29 -6.66
N ARG A 283 9.41 5.52 -7.09
CA ARG A 283 10.14 4.58 -6.19
C ARG A 283 10.80 5.32 -5.03
N ALA A 284 11.48 6.43 -5.30
CA ALA A 284 12.14 7.23 -4.28
C ALA A 284 11.14 7.83 -3.28
N SER A 285 9.99 8.30 -3.78
CA SER A 285 8.93 8.88 -2.95
C SER A 285 8.33 7.86 -1.98
N PHE A 286 8.26 6.58 -2.36
CA PHE A 286 7.85 5.51 -1.43
C PHE A 286 8.79 5.44 -0.21
N GLY A 287 10.10 5.63 -0.41
CA GLY A 287 11.06 5.73 0.69
C GLY A 287 10.79 6.90 1.64
N LEU A 288 10.27 8.03 1.13
CA LEU A 288 9.83 9.15 1.97
C LEU A 288 8.60 8.78 2.81
N HIS A 289 7.65 8.01 2.27
CA HIS A 289 6.54 7.50 3.06
C HIS A 289 7.02 6.65 4.24
N LEU A 290 7.98 5.74 4.01
CA LEU A 290 8.55 4.92 5.07
C LEU A 290 9.16 5.78 6.19
N LEU A 291 9.97 6.78 5.82
CA LEU A 291 10.61 7.69 6.79
C LEU A 291 9.59 8.55 7.56
N LEU A 292 8.64 9.16 6.84
CA LEU A 292 7.64 10.05 7.42
C LEU A 292 6.68 9.29 8.33
N ASN A 293 6.26 8.08 7.94
CA ASN A 293 5.38 7.24 8.76
C ASN A 293 6.07 6.75 10.03
N MET A 294 7.36 6.43 9.96
CA MET A 294 8.15 6.09 11.16
C MET A 294 8.26 7.29 12.11
N THR A 295 8.54 8.47 11.56
CA THR A 295 8.59 9.73 12.33
C THR A 295 7.23 10.05 12.95
N PHE A 296 6.14 9.85 12.21
CA PHE A 296 4.78 10.07 12.68
C PHE A 296 4.43 9.14 13.85
N ILE A 297 4.77 7.85 13.79
CA ILE A 297 4.57 6.92 14.90
C ILE A 297 5.33 7.37 16.15
N LEU A 298 6.58 7.83 15.99
CA LEU A 298 7.37 8.37 17.10
C LEU A 298 6.67 9.58 17.73
N LEU A 299 6.14 10.50 16.93
CA LEU A 299 5.37 11.64 17.42
C LEU A 299 4.10 11.19 18.15
N CYS A 300 3.35 10.24 17.62
CA CYS A 300 2.17 9.67 18.29
C CYS A 300 2.53 9.05 19.65
N TYR A 301 3.65 8.32 19.72
CA TYR A 301 4.15 7.76 20.97
C TYR A 301 4.48 8.86 21.99
N LEU A 302 5.25 9.88 21.59
CA LEU A 302 5.63 11.00 22.46
C LEU A 302 4.40 11.75 22.98
N VAL A 303 3.46 12.08 22.10
CA VAL A 303 2.21 12.76 22.47
C VAL A 303 1.40 11.91 23.44
N THR A 304 1.26 10.61 23.15
CA THR A 304 0.54 9.68 24.02
C THR A 304 1.19 9.60 25.39
N TYR A 305 2.51 9.48 25.45
CA TYR A 305 3.28 9.46 26.70
C TYR A 305 3.09 10.73 27.51
N VAL A 306 3.20 11.91 26.89
CA VAL A 306 3.00 13.20 27.55
C VAL A 306 1.57 13.30 28.11
N ILE A 307 0.54 12.94 27.33
CA ILE A 307 -0.85 12.97 27.79
C ILE A 307 -1.05 12.04 28.99
N LEU A 308 -0.53 10.82 28.93
CA LEU A 308 -0.66 9.82 29.98
C LEU A 308 0.10 10.20 31.25
N ARG A 309 1.29 10.81 31.10
CA ARG A 309 2.07 11.36 32.22
C ARG A 309 1.34 12.53 32.89
N LEU A 310 0.82 13.48 32.11
CA LEU A 310 0.14 14.65 32.65
C LEU A 310 -1.21 14.32 33.32
N ARG A 311 -1.98 13.37 32.76
CA ARG A 311 -3.31 13.04 33.28
C ARG A 311 -3.30 12.01 34.41
N TYR A 312 -2.37 11.05 34.39
CA TYR A 312 -2.40 9.90 35.30
C TYR A 312 -1.11 9.76 36.11
N ASN A 313 -0.17 10.72 36.01
CA ASN A 313 1.15 10.68 36.66
C ASN A 313 1.90 9.35 36.41
N MET A 314 1.66 8.73 35.26
CA MET A 314 2.32 7.48 34.88
C MET A 314 3.82 7.71 34.64
N ARG A 315 4.63 6.79 35.15
CA ARG A 315 6.08 6.78 34.99
C ARG A 315 6.48 5.43 34.42
N LEU A 316 7.16 5.45 33.28
CA LEU A 316 7.82 4.26 32.77
C LEU A 316 8.94 3.87 33.73
N LYS A 317 8.95 2.62 34.18
CA LYS A 317 10.11 2.06 34.86
C LYS A 317 11.18 1.91 33.77
N VAL A 318 12.27 2.65 33.88
CA VAL A 318 13.41 2.47 32.96
C VAL A 318 14.03 1.13 33.32
N THR A 319 13.56 0.06 32.69
CA THR A 319 14.25 -1.21 32.70
C THR A 319 15.43 -1.02 31.77
N TYR A 320 16.62 -0.76 32.33
CA TYR A 320 17.85 -0.90 31.58
C TYR A 320 17.87 -2.33 31.07
N TYR A 321 17.77 -2.53 29.75
CA TYR A 321 18.24 -3.76 29.15
C TYR A 321 19.75 -3.79 29.41
N HIS A 322 20.14 -4.31 30.57
CA HIS A 322 21.49 -4.81 30.73
C HIS A 322 21.65 -5.88 29.66
N HIS A 323 22.41 -5.54 28.62
CA HIS A 323 23.03 -6.53 27.76
C HIS A 323 24.06 -7.26 28.63
N ASP A 324 23.57 -8.06 29.58
CA ASP A 324 24.36 -9.12 30.16
C ASP A 324 24.48 -10.13 29.04
N ALA A 325 25.55 -9.96 28.25
CA ALA A 325 26.15 -11.04 27.53
C ALA A 325 26.64 -12.07 28.56
N GLU A 326 25.70 -12.79 29.18
CA GLU A 326 25.98 -14.15 29.59
C GLU A 326 26.24 -14.89 28.28
N VAL A 327 27.51 -14.87 27.88
CA VAL A 327 28.09 -15.93 27.06
C VAL A 327 27.91 -17.19 27.90
N VAL A 328 26.75 -17.81 27.75
CA VAL A 328 26.49 -19.17 28.21
C VAL A 328 27.51 -20.01 27.46
N ASN A 329 28.66 -20.25 28.10
CA ASN A 329 29.64 -21.20 27.60
C ASN A 329 28.94 -22.56 27.62
N PRO A 330 28.60 -23.16 26.46
CA PRO A 330 27.87 -24.42 26.43
C PRO A 330 28.68 -25.61 26.97
N TYR A 331 29.93 -25.37 27.38
CA TYR A 331 30.85 -26.37 27.91
C TYR A 331 31.14 -26.24 29.41
N ALA A 332 30.61 -25.21 30.11
CA ALA A 332 30.87 -25.03 31.54
C ALA A 332 30.37 -26.20 32.40
N GLY A 333 29.27 -26.87 31.99
CA GLY A 333 28.73 -28.05 32.68
C GLY A 333 29.47 -29.37 32.40
N LYS A 334 30.41 -29.41 31.43
CA LYS A 334 31.15 -30.64 31.09
C LYS A 334 32.53 -30.74 31.74
N LEU A 335 33.07 -29.64 32.26
CA LEU A 335 34.37 -29.64 32.95
C LEU A 335 34.27 -30.02 34.44
N GLN A 336 33.11 -29.90 35.08
CA GLN A 336 32.94 -30.32 36.49
C GLN A 336 32.66 -31.82 36.66
N LEU A 337 32.22 -32.52 35.59
CA LEU A 337 32.00 -33.97 35.61
C LEU A 337 33.22 -34.79 35.18
N ALA A 338 34.21 -34.16 34.54
CA ALA A 338 35.45 -34.82 34.13
C ALA A 338 36.55 -34.78 35.21
N SER A 339 36.46 -33.90 36.22
CA SER A 339 37.43 -33.83 37.33
C SER A 339 37.01 -34.60 38.58
N ALA A 340 35.85 -35.26 38.57
CA ALA A 340 35.31 -35.99 39.71
C ALA A 340 35.46 -37.53 39.57
N HIS A 341 36.14 -38.00 38.52
CA HIS A 341 36.21 -39.43 38.19
C HIS A 341 37.63 -40.02 38.12
N ASP A 342 38.65 -39.26 38.50
CA ASP A 342 40.07 -39.67 38.37
C ASP A 342 40.85 -39.74 39.70
N ASP A 343 40.18 -39.67 40.87
CA ASP A 343 40.88 -39.64 42.18
C ASP A 343 40.66 -40.87 43.10
N ASP A 344 40.01 -41.94 42.61
CA ASP A 344 39.63 -43.11 43.45
C ASP A 344 40.24 -44.45 42.97
N GLY A 345 41.51 -44.44 42.54
CA GLY A 345 42.10 -45.67 42.00
C GLY A 345 43.61 -45.71 41.85
N ALA A 346 44.37 -45.57 42.94
CA ALA A 346 45.62 -46.31 43.19
C ALA A 346 46.38 -45.70 44.36
N GLU A 347 46.30 -46.32 45.54
CA GLU A 347 47.42 -46.57 46.45
C GLU A 347 46.90 -47.11 47.79
N GLN A 348 46.87 -48.43 47.95
CA GLN A 348 47.37 -49.07 49.18
C GLN A 348 47.43 -50.59 48.98
N PHE A 349 48.63 -51.02 48.66
CA PHE A 349 49.11 -52.39 48.80
C PHE A 349 49.56 -52.59 50.26
N LEU A 350 49.33 -53.81 50.79
CA LEU A 350 49.96 -54.44 51.97
C LEU A 350 49.41 -54.06 53.37
N LEU A 351 48.73 -55.01 54.04
CA LEU A 351 49.32 -55.85 55.10
C LEU A 351 48.30 -56.85 55.70
N GLU A 352 48.78 -58.10 55.81
CA GLU A 352 48.54 -59.12 56.86
C GLU A 352 47.18 -59.81 57.07
N ASP A 353 47.17 -61.06 56.60
CA ASP A 353 47.03 -62.32 57.36
C ASP A 353 45.72 -62.77 58.04
N SER A 354 45.35 -64.00 57.63
CA SER A 354 44.43 -65.01 58.18
C SER A 354 44.74 -65.35 59.66
N PRO A 355 43.85 -66.03 60.41
CA PRO A 355 43.38 -67.39 60.10
C PRO A 355 41.93 -67.49 59.64
#